data_AF-A0A920PDA1-F1
#
_entry.id   AF-A0A920PDA1-F1
#
_cell.length_a   1.000
_cell.length_b   1.000
_cell.length_c   1.000
_cell.angle_alpha   90.00
_cell.angle_beta   90.00
_cell.angle_gamma   90.00
#
_symmetry.space_group_name_H-M   'P 1'
#
loop_
_entity.id
_entity.type
_entity.pdbx_description
1 polymer ?
#
loop_
_entity_poly.entity_id
_entity_poly.type
_entity_poly.pdbx_seq_one_letter_code
_entity_poly.pdbx_strand_id
1 'polypeptide(L)'
;MVDITNQYIDKTGPWNLSKTDEGKERLKTVMYNSAESLRVLGVLLFPFMPKSCESLMLQLGIEKSIEEQGMRSLENLGVYLSAGTKTQKAKQLFPRIEDKQAAKILAKFGKSKERQER
;
A
#
# COMPACT_ATOMS: atom_id res chain seq x y z
N MET A 1 4.82 -3.12 11.00
CA MET A 1 5.25 -3.37 9.60
C MET A 1 5.34 -2.09 8.80
N VAL A 2 4.28 -1.29 8.69
CA VAL A 2 4.30 0.00 7.94
C VAL A 2 5.48 0.89 8.34
N ASP A 3 5.63 1.18 9.64
CA ASP A 3 6.73 2.05 10.11
C ASP A 3 8.12 1.46 9.84
N ILE A 4 8.24 0.14 9.91
CA ILE A 4 9.50 -0.57 9.66
C ILE A 4 9.86 -0.47 8.18
N THR A 5 8.89 -0.67 7.27
CA THR A 5 9.10 -0.51 5.83
C THR A 5 9.45 0.95 5.48
N ASN A 6 8.80 1.93 6.11
CA ASN A 6 9.14 3.34 5.93
C ASN A 6 10.58 3.64 6.39
N GLN A 7 10.94 3.21 7.60
CA GLN A 7 12.32 3.36 8.10
C GLN A 7 13.34 2.65 7.21
N TYR A 8 12.99 1.50 6.61
CA TYR A 8 13.85 0.80 5.68
C TYR A 8 14.12 1.64 4.42
N ILE A 9 13.08 2.22 3.82
CA ILE A 9 13.21 3.14 2.68
C ILE A 9 14.09 4.33 3.06
N ASP A 10 13.83 4.95 4.21
CA ASP A 10 14.58 6.12 4.68
C ASP A 10 16.06 5.82 4.89
N LYS A 11 16.38 4.71 5.57
CA LYS A 11 17.77 4.29 5.85
C LYS A 11 18.52 3.85 4.60
N THR A 12 17.83 3.28 3.62
CA THR A 12 18.47 2.81 2.38
C THR A 12 18.61 3.91 1.33
N GLY A 13 17.81 4.97 1.40
CA GLY A 13 17.90 6.13 0.52
C GLY A 13 17.90 5.78 -0.97
N PRO A 14 16.84 5.14 -1.51
CA PRO A 14 16.81 4.66 -2.89
C PRO A 14 17.02 5.78 -3.93
N TRP A 15 16.60 7.01 -3.62
CA TRP A 15 16.84 8.19 -4.45
C TRP A 15 18.32 8.58 -4.59
N ASN A 16 19.18 8.13 -3.68
CA ASN A 16 20.62 8.30 -3.79
C ASN A 16 21.25 7.13 -4.54
N LEU A 17 20.78 5.90 -4.27
CA LEU A 17 21.25 4.70 -4.96
C LEU A 17 20.96 4.72 -6.48
N SER A 18 19.90 5.40 -6.91
CA SER A 18 19.56 5.52 -8.33
C SER A 18 20.51 6.41 -9.14
N LYS A 19 21.35 7.20 -8.48
CA LYS A 19 22.24 8.18 -9.12
C LYS A 19 23.59 7.62 -9.55
N THR A 20 24.00 6.47 -9.00
CA THR A 20 25.29 5.84 -9.31
C THR A 20 25.08 4.51 -10.00
N ASP A 21 26.03 4.09 -10.84
CA ASP A 21 25.93 2.81 -11.54
C ASP A 21 26.12 1.62 -10.59
N GLU A 22 26.98 1.76 -9.59
CA GLU A 22 27.22 0.76 -8.55
C GLU A 22 26.00 0.60 -7.63
N GLY A 23 25.25 1.69 -7.40
CA GLY A 23 24.08 1.72 -6.52
C GLY A 23 22.86 1.01 -7.12
N LYS A 24 22.80 0.85 -8.44
CA LYS A 24 21.63 0.28 -9.15
C LYS A 24 21.32 -1.15 -8.75
N GLU A 25 22.33 -1.97 -8.46
CA GLU A 25 22.08 -3.35 -8.04
C GLU A 25 21.44 -3.39 -6.65
N ARG A 26 21.97 -2.60 -5.70
CA ARG A 26 21.37 -2.47 -4.36
C ARG A 26 19.96 -1.89 -4.42
N LEU A 27 19.74 -0.92 -5.31
CA LEU A 27 18.43 -0.31 -5.52
C LEU A 27 17.37 -1.37 -5.89
N LYS A 28 17.69 -2.31 -6.79
CA LYS A 28 16.75 -3.38 -7.17
C LYS A 28 16.28 -4.17 -5.95
N THR A 29 17.21 -4.56 -5.07
CA THR A 29 16.88 -5.28 -3.82
C THR A 29 15.99 -4.45 -2.90
N VAL A 30 16.33 -3.18 -2.71
CA VAL A 30 15.55 -2.26 -1.84
C VAL A 30 14.13 -2.09 -2.36
N MET A 31 13.97 -1.86 -3.66
CA MET A 31 12.66 -1.68 -4.29
C MET A 31 11.84 -2.97 -4.24
N TYR A 32 12.45 -4.12 -4.48
CA TYR A 32 11.78 -5.42 -4.40
C TYR A 32 11.26 -5.70 -2.98
N ASN A 33 12.11 -5.56 -1.96
CA ASN A 33 11.70 -5.78 -0.57
C ASN A 33 10.59 -4.81 -0.13
N SER A 34 10.64 -3.56 -0.60
CA SER A 34 9.62 -2.56 -0.31
C SER A 34 8.28 -2.95 -0.96
N ALA A 35 8.30 -3.37 -2.23
CA ALA A 35 7.11 -3.83 -2.94
C ALA A 35 6.52 -5.12 -2.33
N GLU A 36 7.35 -6.08 -1.96
CA GLU A 36 6.89 -7.32 -1.29
C GLU A 36 6.31 -7.01 0.10
N SER A 37 6.90 -6.07 0.85
CA SER A 37 6.32 -5.61 2.11
C SER A 37 4.92 -5.00 1.92
N LEU A 38 4.72 -4.21 0.85
CA LEU A 38 3.42 -3.66 0.51
C LEU A 38 2.41 -4.74 0.13
N ARG A 39 2.83 -5.77 -0.62
CA ARG A 39 1.96 -6.93 -0.92
C ARG A 39 1.50 -7.62 0.36
N VAL A 40 2.42 -7.93 1.27
CA VAL A 40 2.08 -8.57 2.56
C VAL A 40 1.10 -7.70 3.34
N LEU A 41 1.32 -6.38 3.42
CA LEU A 41 0.39 -5.45 4.04
C LEU A 41 -0.99 -5.46 3.37
N GLY A 42 -1.05 -5.53 2.04
CA GLY A 42 -2.29 -5.63 1.29
C GLY A 42 -3.11 -6.88 1.66
N VAL A 43 -2.46 -8.04 1.81
CA VAL A 43 -3.12 -9.28 2.26
C VAL A 43 -3.65 -9.15 3.69
N LEU A 44 -2.85 -8.58 4.60
CA LEU A 44 -3.22 -8.43 6.01
C LEU A 44 -4.34 -7.41 6.24
N LEU A 45 -4.38 -6.32 5.45
CA LEU A 45 -5.34 -5.23 5.60
C LEU A 45 -6.63 -5.45 4.81
N PHE A 46 -6.67 -6.46 3.94
CA PHE A 46 -7.80 -6.74 3.07
C PHE A 46 -9.15 -6.86 3.79
N PRO A 47 -9.27 -7.53 4.96
CA PRO A 47 -10.54 -7.62 5.68
C PRO A 47 -11.10 -6.26 6.16
N PHE A 48 -10.24 -5.24 6.27
CA PHE A 48 -10.59 -3.92 6.79
C PHE A 48 -10.75 -2.88 5.67
N MET A 49 -9.93 -2.97 4.62
CA MET A 49 -9.86 -1.98 3.55
C MET A 49 -9.73 -2.64 2.16
N PRO A 50 -10.72 -3.44 1.72
CA PRO A 50 -10.59 -4.27 0.52
C PRO A 50 -10.31 -3.44 -0.73
N LYS A 51 -11.06 -2.35 -0.94
CA LYS A 51 -10.90 -1.45 -2.11
C LYS A 51 -9.50 -0.83 -2.21
N SER A 52 -8.94 -0.40 -1.08
CA SER A 52 -7.59 0.19 -1.05
C SER A 52 -6.53 -0.87 -1.31
N CYS A 53 -6.71 -2.08 -0.79
CA CYS A 53 -5.79 -3.18 -0.98
C CYS A 53 -5.82 -3.70 -2.43
N GLU A 54 -6.99 -3.82 -3.06
CA GLU A 54 -7.12 -4.13 -4.49
C GLU A 54 -6.43 -3.08 -5.35
N SER A 55 -6.66 -1.79 -5.06
CA SER A 55 -5.98 -0.71 -5.77
C SER A 55 -4.46 -0.78 -5.59
N LEU A 56 -3.97 -1.13 -4.40
CA LEU A 56 -2.54 -1.36 -4.15
C LEU A 56 -2.00 -2.52 -5.00
N MET A 57 -2.68 -3.67 -5.06
CA MET A 57 -2.23 -4.82 -5.86
C MET A 57 -2.15 -4.49 -7.35
N LEU A 58 -3.14 -3.76 -7.88
CA LEU A 58 -3.12 -3.27 -9.26
C LEU A 58 -1.92 -2.34 -9.51
N GLN A 59 -1.60 -1.46 -8.56
CA GLN A 59 -0.43 -0.57 -8.66
C GLN A 59 0.90 -1.34 -8.63
N LEU A 60 0.97 -2.44 -7.87
CA LEU A 60 2.11 -3.34 -7.86
C LEU A 60 2.20 -4.22 -9.13
N GLY A 61 1.16 -4.23 -9.98
CA GLY A 61 1.10 -5.06 -11.18
C GLY A 61 0.80 -6.54 -10.89
N ILE A 62 0.16 -6.84 -9.75
CA ILE A 62 -0.22 -8.19 -9.36
C ILE A 62 -1.61 -8.48 -9.89
N GLU A 63 -1.74 -9.49 -10.74
CA GLU A 63 -2.99 -9.86 -11.40
C GLU A 63 -3.88 -10.77 -10.54
N LYS A 64 -3.28 -11.62 -9.69
CA LYS A 64 -4.02 -12.52 -8.80
C LYS A 64 -4.69 -11.74 -7.67
N SER A 65 -5.95 -12.04 -7.40
CA SER A 65 -6.70 -11.37 -6.34
C SER A 65 -6.12 -11.69 -4.96
N ILE A 66 -6.43 -10.85 -3.98
CA ILE A 66 -5.91 -11.04 -2.61
C ILE A 66 -6.51 -12.30 -1.98
N GLU A 67 -7.76 -12.60 -2.32
CA GLU A 67 -8.49 -13.78 -1.88
C GLU A 67 -7.87 -15.06 -2.44
N GLU A 68 -7.40 -15.05 -3.70
CA GLU A 68 -6.67 -16.16 -4.31
C GLU A 68 -5.28 -16.36 -3.69
N GLN A 69 -4.63 -15.27 -3.25
CA GLN A 69 -3.36 -15.36 -2.52
C GLN A 69 -3.58 -15.96 -1.12
N GLY A 70 -4.54 -15.39 -0.38
CA GLY A 70 -4.86 -15.76 0.99
C GLY A 70 -3.69 -15.62 1.97
N MET A 71 -3.94 -15.98 3.23
CA MET A 71 -2.92 -15.90 4.30
C MET A 71 -1.74 -16.85 4.08
N ARG A 72 -1.95 -17.98 3.40
CA ARG A 72 -0.87 -18.94 3.08
C ARG A 72 0.19 -18.34 2.17
N SER A 73 -0.15 -17.32 1.37
CA SER A 73 0.83 -16.60 0.55
C SER A 73 1.92 -15.87 1.35
N LEU A 74 1.74 -15.73 2.67
CA LEU A 74 2.70 -15.04 3.54
C LEU A 74 3.84 -15.96 4.00
N GLU A 75 3.68 -17.27 3.87
CA GLU A 75 4.70 -18.27 4.21
C GLU A 75 5.81 -18.34 3.15
N ASN A 76 5.50 -17.98 1.90
CA ASN A 76 6.42 -18.03 0.77
C ASN A 76 6.48 -16.67 0.07
N LEU A 77 7.54 -15.91 0.37
CA LEU A 77 7.77 -14.60 -0.24
C LEU A 77 8.28 -14.75 -1.68
N GLY A 78 7.89 -13.80 -2.54
CA GLY A 78 8.37 -13.71 -3.92
C GLY A 78 7.70 -14.62 -4.95
N VAL A 79 6.66 -15.38 -4.55
CA VAL A 79 5.83 -16.17 -5.48
C VAL A 79 4.86 -15.30 -6.28
N TYR A 80 4.34 -14.24 -5.66
CA TYR A 80 3.27 -13.42 -6.21
C TYR A 80 3.75 -12.10 -6.81
N LEU A 81 5.01 -11.74 -6.54
CA LEU A 81 5.68 -10.60 -7.15
C LEU A 81 6.97 -11.09 -7.82
N SER A 82 6.85 -11.43 -9.10
CA SER A 82 7.97 -11.91 -9.90
C SER A 82 8.90 -10.77 -10.30
N ALA A 83 10.19 -11.09 -10.44
CA ALA A 83 11.15 -10.16 -11.03
C ALA A 83 10.71 -9.78 -12.46
N GLY A 84 10.76 -8.49 -12.79
CA GLY A 84 10.33 -7.97 -14.09
C GLY A 84 8.84 -7.57 -14.16
N THR A 85 8.04 -7.81 -13.11
CA THR A 85 6.68 -7.28 -13.02
C THR A 85 6.69 -5.76 -13.15
N LYS A 86 5.85 -5.25 -14.05
CA LYS A 86 5.72 -3.80 -14.28
C LYS A 86 4.70 -3.22 -13.33
N THR A 87 5.15 -2.30 -12.48
CA THR A 87 4.25 -1.49 -11.66
C THR A 87 3.40 -0.57 -12.53
N GLN A 88 2.17 -0.34 -12.12
CA GLN A 88 1.26 0.57 -12.81
C GLN A 88 1.34 1.98 -12.20
N LYS A 89 0.90 2.98 -12.97
CA LYS A 89 0.87 4.36 -12.48
C LYS A 89 -0.04 4.46 -11.25
N ALA A 90 0.56 4.81 -10.13
CA ALA A 90 -0.12 4.92 -8.84
C ALA A 90 -1.10 6.10 -8.81
N LYS A 91 -2.34 5.83 -8.37
CA LYS A 91 -3.23 6.86 -7.83
C LYS A 91 -3.04 6.89 -6.32
N GLN A 92 -3.07 8.08 -5.73
CA GLN A 92 -2.97 8.21 -4.27
C GLN A 92 -4.08 7.40 -3.59
N LEU A 93 -3.69 6.40 -2.78
CA LEU A 93 -4.62 5.48 -2.11
C LEU A 93 -5.47 6.18 -1.06
N PHE A 94 -4.87 7.14 -0.33
CA PHE A 94 -5.52 7.88 0.74
C PHE A 94 -5.34 9.39 0.50
N PRO A 95 -6.24 10.03 -0.27
CA PRO A 95 -6.27 11.48 -0.42
C PRO A 95 -6.43 12.17 0.94
N ARG A 96 -5.73 13.30 1.13
CA ARG A 96 -5.92 14.11 2.34
C ARG A 96 -7.35 14.62 2.39
N ILE A 97 -7.99 14.50 3.55
CA ILE A 97 -9.28 15.14 3.81
C ILE A 97 -8.99 16.57 4.26
N GLU A 98 -9.43 17.54 3.48
CA GLU A 98 -9.28 18.96 3.80
C GLU A 98 -10.23 19.38 4.94
N ASP A 99 -9.86 20.40 5.72
CA ASP A 99 -10.62 20.82 6.92
C ASP A 99 -12.09 21.16 6.60
N LYS A 100 -12.33 21.81 5.46
CA LYS A 100 -13.69 22.11 4.98
C LYS A 100 -14.49 20.85 4.67
N GLN A 101 -13.84 19.79 4.19
CA GLN A 101 -14.46 18.50 3.92
C GLN A 101 -14.71 17.75 5.23
N ALA A 102 -13.73 17.77 6.15
CA ALA A 102 -13.87 17.19 7.49
C ALA A 102 -15.05 17.81 8.25
N ALA A 103 -15.19 19.13 8.22
CA ALA A 103 -16.32 19.84 8.84
C ALA A 103 -17.67 19.41 8.26
N LYS A 104 -17.76 19.22 6.93
CA LYS A 104 -18.98 18.71 6.27
C LYS A 104 -19.30 17.27 6.68
N ILE A 105 -18.28 16.42 6.77
CA ILE A 105 -18.42 15.03 7.21
C ILE A 105 -18.96 15.01 8.65
N LEU A 106 -18.32 15.74 9.56
CA LEU A 106 -18.73 15.85 10.97
C LEU A 106 -20.16 16.39 11.12
N ALA A 107 -20.52 17.44 10.37
CA ALA A 107 -21.89 17.97 10.38
C ALA A 107 -22.95 16.96 9.88
N LYS A 108 -22.59 16.10 8.93
CA LYS A 108 -23.47 15.05 8.39
C LYS A 108 -23.71 13.93 9.41
N PHE A 109 -22.69 13.57 10.20
CA PHE A 109 -22.80 12.54 11.24
C PHE A 109 -23.33 13.07 12.58
N GLY A 110 -23.15 14.35 12.89
CA GLY A 110 -23.75 14.98 14.09
C GLY A 110 -25.27 15.07 14.02
N LYS A 111 -25.82 15.35 12.83
CA LYS A 111 -27.28 15.49 12.62
C LYS A 111 -28.06 14.17 12.64
N SER A 112 -27.40 13.00 12.57
CA SER A 112 -28.11 11.71 12.59
C SER A 112 -28.49 11.24 13.99
N LYS A 113 -27.85 11.75 15.05
CA LYS A 113 -28.26 11.42 16.44
C LYS A 113 -29.55 12.14 16.86
N GLU A 114 -29.79 13.36 16.40
CA GLU A 114 -30.97 14.15 16.80
C GLU A 114 -32.28 13.70 16.11
N ARG A 115 -32.21 12.86 15.07
CA ARG A 115 -33.39 12.41 14.29
C ARG A 115 -33.94 11.05 14.75
N GLN A 116 -33.31 10.37 15.70
CA GLN A 116 -33.80 9.11 16.27
C GLN A 116 -34.47 9.26 17.65
N GLU A 117 -34.50 10.48 18.22
CA GLU A 117 -35.12 10.78 19.53
C GLU A 117 -36.39 11.66 19.44
N ARG A 118 -37.09 11.67 18.30
CA ARG A 118 -38.39 12.37 18.14
C ARG A 118 -39.45 11.48 17.56
#